data_AF-A0A5P9FLD6-F1
#
_entry.id   AF-A0A5P9FLD6-F1
#
_cell.length_a   1.000
_cell.length_b   1.000
_cell.length_c   1.000
_cell.angle_alpha   90.00
_cell.angle_beta   90.00
_cell.angle_gamma   90.00
#
_symmetry.space_group_name_H-M   'P 1'
#
loop_
_entity.id
_entity.type
_entity.pdbx_description
1 polymer ?
#
loop_
_entity_poly.entity_id
_entity_poly.type
_entity_poly.pdbx_seq_one_letter_code
_entity_poly.pdbx_strand_id
1 'polypeptide(L)'
;MNRIVLAAAAGFTFIAAAALGATDVLDRDTREVIEIDVTADELAECRETLAQVASMPAVHDNGTPVLFNWGQSDLPEVRCVVSEV
;
A
#
# COMPACT_ATOMS: atom_id res chain seq x y z
N MET A 1 -20.73 -43.92 -48.16
CA MET A 1 -21.59 -42.87 -47.58
C MET A 1 -21.25 -42.70 -46.11
N ASN A 2 -20.51 -41.65 -45.74
CA ASN A 2 -20.59 -41.08 -44.39
C ASN A 2 -19.98 -39.66 -44.43
N ARG A 3 -20.80 -38.66 -44.78
CA ARG A 3 -20.39 -37.25 -44.99
C ARG A 3 -20.62 -36.41 -43.72
N ILE A 4 -20.33 -36.95 -42.53
CA ILE A 4 -20.67 -36.31 -41.24
C ILE A 4 -19.45 -36.24 -40.31
N VAL A 5 -18.30 -35.82 -40.83
CA VAL A 5 -17.15 -35.44 -39.96
C VAL A 5 -16.65 -34.02 -40.26
N LEU A 6 -17.33 -33.30 -41.16
CA LEU A 6 -16.95 -31.95 -41.59
C LEU A 6 -17.68 -30.86 -40.78
N ALA A 7 -17.83 -31.05 -39.47
CA ALA A 7 -18.57 -30.12 -38.60
C ALA A 7 -17.89 -29.88 -37.23
N ALA A 8 -16.58 -30.05 -37.13
CA ALA A 8 -15.82 -29.74 -35.91
C ALA A 8 -14.82 -28.58 -36.09
N ALA A 9 -15.03 -27.72 -37.09
CA ALA A 9 -14.14 -26.59 -37.42
C ALA A 9 -14.69 -25.21 -37.00
N ALA A 10 -15.54 -25.16 -35.98
CA ALA A 10 -16.11 -23.90 -35.45
C ALA A 10 -15.94 -23.77 -33.93
N GLY A 11 -14.82 -24.30 -33.40
CA GLY A 11 -14.44 -24.12 -32.00
C GLY A 11 -13.80 -22.76 -31.80
N PHE A 12 -14.63 -21.74 -31.56
CA PHE A 12 -14.35 -20.45 -30.91
C PHE A 12 -12.89 -20.18 -30.54
N THR A 13 -12.15 -19.52 -31.43
CA THR A 13 -10.93 -18.80 -31.05
C THR A 13 -11.35 -17.56 -30.26
N PHE A 14 -11.43 -17.69 -28.93
CA PHE A 14 -11.51 -16.54 -28.04
C PHE A 14 -10.18 -15.79 -28.13
N ILE A 15 -10.17 -14.71 -28.91
CA ILE A 15 -9.10 -13.71 -28.90
C ILE A 15 -9.21 -13.02 -27.54
N ALA A 16 -8.38 -13.43 -26.58
CA ALA A 16 -8.18 -12.66 -25.36
C ALA A 16 -7.52 -11.33 -25.75
N ALA A 17 -8.35 -10.31 -25.95
CA ALA A 17 -7.89 -8.94 -26.09
C ALA A 17 -7.13 -8.56 -24.81
N ALA A 18 -5.89 -8.12 -24.98
CA ALA A 18 -4.97 -7.77 -23.91
C ALA A 18 -5.60 -6.72 -22.98
N ALA A 19 -5.85 -7.10 -21.73
CA ALA A 19 -6.14 -6.16 -20.64
C ALA A 19 -4.81 -5.56 -20.14
N LEU A 20 -4.14 -4.77 -20.97
CA LEU A 20 -2.99 -3.95 -20.59
C LEU A 20 -3.48 -2.50 -20.49
N GLY A 21 -4.17 -2.18 -19.41
CA GLY A 21 -4.76 -0.84 -19.23
C GLY A 21 -5.03 -0.46 -17.78
N ALA A 22 -4.41 -1.14 -16.81
CA ALA A 22 -4.64 -0.86 -15.39
C ALA A 22 -3.38 -0.92 -14.53
N THR A 23 -2.18 -0.97 -15.13
CA THR A 23 -0.93 -1.01 -14.35
C THR A 23 -0.47 0.37 -13.87
N ASP A 24 -0.99 1.47 -14.44
CA ASP A 24 -0.57 2.84 -14.11
C ASP A 24 -1.14 3.34 -12.76
N VAL A 25 -2.23 2.72 -12.26
CA VAL A 25 -2.81 3.05 -10.94
C VAL A 25 -2.07 2.34 -9.80
N LEU A 26 -1.25 1.34 -10.12
CA LEU A 26 -0.45 0.59 -9.13
C LEU A 26 0.97 1.16 -8.96
N ASP A 27 1.35 2.19 -9.72
CA ASP A 27 2.68 2.82 -9.70
C ASP A 27 2.69 4.16 -8.96
N ARG A 28 1.97 4.23 -7.84
CA ARG A 28 2.25 5.24 -6.83
C ARG A 28 2.46 4.54 -5.52
N ASP A 29 3.74 4.29 -5.22
CA ASP A 29 4.25 4.22 -3.86
C ASP A 29 4.07 5.60 -3.20
N THR A 30 2.83 6.07 -3.09
CA THR A 30 2.45 7.20 -2.26
C THR A 30 2.04 6.62 -0.93
N ARG A 31 3.02 6.11 -0.18
CA ARG A 31 2.82 6.00 1.25
C ARG A 31 2.42 7.40 1.73
N GLU A 32 1.19 7.51 2.23
CA GLU A 32 0.66 8.75 2.75
C GLU A 32 1.61 9.27 3.84
N VAL A 33 1.91 10.57 3.83
CA VAL A 33 2.78 11.20 4.84
C VAL A 33 1.92 12.14 5.67
N ILE A 34 1.86 11.89 6.97
CA ILE A 34 1.26 12.78 7.95
C ILE A 34 2.33 13.73 8.47
N GLU A 35 2.07 15.03 8.32
CA GLU A 35 2.93 16.10 8.85
C GLU A 35 2.38 16.60 10.18
N ILE A 36 3.27 16.71 11.17
CA ILE A 36 3.00 17.34 12.46
C ILE A 36 3.70 18.70 12.46
N ASP A 37 2.91 19.76 12.41
CA ASP A 37 3.38 21.13 12.50
C ASP A 37 3.78 21.45 13.94
N VAL A 38 5.05 21.83 14.13
CA VAL A 38 5.61 22.22 15.44
C VAL A 38 6.40 23.51 15.33
N THR A 39 6.65 24.17 16.46
CA THR A 39 7.57 25.30 16.49
C THR A 39 9.02 24.83 16.30
N ALA A 40 9.92 25.76 15.97
CA ALA A 40 11.32 25.43 15.72
C ALA A 40 12.04 24.83 16.96
N ASP A 41 11.65 25.24 18.16
CA ASP A 41 12.19 24.74 19.42
C ASP A 41 11.70 23.34 19.80
N GLU A 42 10.50 22.95 19.34
CA GLU A 42 9.89 21.64 19.60
C GLU A 42 10.32 20.55 18.59
N LEU A 43 10.91 20.93 17.45
CA LEU A 43 11.26 20.00 16.38
C LEU A 43 12.15 18.84 16.85
N ALA A 44 13.12 19.11 17.72
CA ALA A 44 14.04 18.09 18.22
C ALA A 44 13.30 17.06 19.10
N GLU A 45 12.47 17.53 20.02
CA GLU A 45 11.68 16.69 20.92
C GLU A 45 10.65 15.86 20.15
N CYS A 46 9.99 16.45 19.16
CA CYS A 46 9.03 15.75 18.31
C CYS A 46 9.70 14.59 17.57
N ARG A 47 10.88 14.82 16.98
CA ARG A 47 11.64 13.78 16.27
C ARG A 47 12.13 12.68 17.20
N GLU A 48 12.57 13.03 18.40
CA GLU A 48 12.97 12.07 19.43
C GLU A 48 11.78 11.18 19.84
N THR A 49 10.62 11.80 20.09
CA THR A 49 9.40 11.09 20.48
C THR A 49 8.94 10.14 19.37
N LEU A 50 8.94 10.58 18.11
CA LEU A 50 8.60 9.70 16.98
C LEU A 50 9.57 8.51 16.86
N ALA A 51 10.86 8.72 17.12
CA ALA A 51 11.85 7.63 17.13
C ALA A 51 11.58 6.63 18.26
N GLN A 52 11.18 7.11 19.44
CA GLN A 52 10.77 6.24 20.55
C GLN A 52 9.52 5.43 20.17
N VAL A 53 8.49 6.06 19.62
CA VAL A 53 7.26 5.38 19.19
C VAL A 53 7.53 4.35 18.11
N ALA A 54 8.39 4.65 17.13
CA ALA A 54 8.77 3.72 16.07
C ALA A 54 9.49 2.45 16.60
N SER A 55 10.07 2.51 17.79
CA SER A 55 10.70 1.36 18.46
C SER A 55 9.73 0.52 19.29
N MET A 56 8.49 1.00 19.49
CA MET A 56 7.49 0.30 20.30
C MET A 56 6.86 -0.87 19.53
N PRO A 57 6.56 -1.99 20.20
CA PRO A 57 5.82 -3.08 19.58
C PRO A 57 4.41 -2.65 19.17
N ALA A 58 4.02 -2.94 17.93
CA ALA A 58 2.64 -2.80 17.49
C ALA A 58 1.74 -3.84 18.18
N VAL A 59 0.62 -3.37 18.74
CA VAL A 59 -0.39 -4.19 19.40
C VAL A 59 -1.78 -3.79 18.88
N HIS A 60 -2.70 -4.74 18.88
CA HIS A 60 -4.12 -4.47 18.70
C HIS A 60 -4.71 -3.78 19.94
N ASP A 61 -5.90 -3.17 19.82
CA ASP A 61 -6.60 -2.51 20.93
C ASP A 61 -6.84 -3.41 22.15
N ASN A 62 -6.91 -4.74 21.92
CA ASN A 62 -7.03 -5.75 22.96
C ASN A 62 -5.69 -6.12 23.64
N GLY A 63 -4.60 -5.46 23.28
CA GLY A 63 -3.24 -5.69 23.79
C GLY A 63 -2.50 -6.88 23.18
N THR A 64 -3.09 -7.61 22.22
CA THR A 64 -2.39 -8.72 21.57
C THR A 64 -1.34 -8.22 20.55
N PRO A 65 -0.12 -8.80 20.51
CA PRO A 65 0.91 -8.39 19.57
C PRO A 65 0.53 -8.64 18.11
N VAL A 66 0.90 -7.73 17.22
CA VAL A 66 0.69 -7.86 15.76
C VAL A 66 1.80 -8.73 15.18
N LEU A 67 1.64 -10.05 15.09
CA LEU A 67 2.77 -10.97 14.84
C LEU A 67 3.39 -10.93 13.43
N PHE A 68 2.68 -10.39 12.44
CA PHE A 68 3.15 -10.29 11.05
C PHE A 68 2.64 -8.96 10.47
N ASN A 69 3.44 -8.28 9.64
CA ASN A 69 3.12 -6.97 9.02
C ASN A 69 3.48 -5.69 9.83
N TRP A 70 4.55 -5.73 10.63
CA TRP A 70 5.04 -4.56 11.38
C TRP A 70 5.62 -3.45 10.47
N GLY A 71 6.09 -3.79 9.27
CA GLY A 71 6.81 -2.88 8.36
C GLY A 71 6.29 -2.81 6.92
N GLN A 72 5.23 -3.56 6.59
CA GLN A 72 4.47 -3.45 5.33
C GLN A 72 3.04 -2.96 5.60
N SER A 73 2.79 -2.44 6.79
CA SER A 73 1.48 -1.92 7.18
C SER A 73 1.16 -0.76 6.27
N ASP A 74 -0.07 -0.70 5.76
CA ASP A 74 -0.64 0.41 4.98
C ASP A 74 -0.73 1.72 5.80
N LEU A 75 0.14 1.88 6.78
CA LEU A 75 0.21 2.99 7.70
C LEU A 75 1.05 4.11 7.08
N PRO A 76 0.57 5.35 7.22
CA PRO A 76 1.30 6.50 6.74
C PRO A 76 2.63 6.69 7.48
N GLU A 77 3.60 7.27 6.80
CA GLU A 77 4.79 7.80 7.45
C GLU A 77 4.42 9.07 8.22
N VAL A 78 4.97 9.25 9.43
CA VAL A 78 4.75 10.47 10.22
C VAL A 78 6.06 11.24 10.33
N ARG A 79 6.02 12.56 10.09
CA ARG A 79 7.18 13.45 10.26
C ARG A 79 6.79 14.77 10.91
N CYS A 80 7.72 15.34 11.66
CA CYS A 80 7.58 16.68 12.22
C CYS A 80 8.16 17.71 11.24
N VAL A 81 7.43 18.79 11.01
CA VAL A 81 7.85 19.93 10.17
C VAL A 81 7.70 21.22 10.96
N VAL A 82 8.54 22.21 10.65
CA VAL A 82 8.46 23.53 11.29
C VAL A 82 7.43 24.37 10.55
N SER A 83 6.48 24.94 11.28
CA SER A 83 5.44 25.82 10.74
C SER A 83 5.28 27.08 11.60
N GLU A 84 4.76 28.15 11.00
CA GLU A 84 4.40 29.40 11.67
C GLU A 84 3.01 29.23 12.33
N VAL A 85 2.93 28.42 13.39
CA VAL A 85 1.70 28.22 14.16
C VAL A 85 1.49 29.36 15.16
#